data_AF-A0A1M7R3U6-F1
#
_entry.id   AF-A0A1M7R3U6-F1
#
_cell.length_a   1.000
_cell.length_b   1.000
_cell.length_c   1.000
_cell.angle_alpha   90.00
_cell.angle_beta   90.00
_cell.angle_gamma   90.00
#
_symmetry.space_group_name_H-M   'P 1'
#
loop_
_entity.id
_entity.type
_entity.pdbx_description
1 polymer ?
#
loop_
_entity_poly.entity_id
_entity_poly.type
_entity_poly.pdbx_seq_one_letter_code
_entity_poly.pdbx_strand_id
1 'polypeptide(L)'
;MMAAMEYVSNPDLSGMQLPFDWKGTPVDENGRFVNHEFPHIYSFTEFLKWRFQRNPQKAEKEADTWHPEVVHNDEFLHAGRDCIVWLGHASFFIRLAGVNILIDPVFYDIVFFKRHTPFPIDPAKLKGLDYILVSHNHLDHCDKRSLRLLAENNPQAIYLTGLRMEGLLKKLTGSEQVQTAGWYQQYHTDARIKVFFLPARHWSKRGLRDVNSQLWGAFVIQGGGKTIYFASDSGYGSHFTDVGRIFPVIDYCIVGIGAYKPAFFMAQSHISPQDAVKAANEMHARVMIPMHYGTFDLADEPRSDPFNALKGLEKQGAIQGHLELLKVGEELKIQ
;
A
#
# COMPACT_ATOMS: atom_id res chain seq x y z
N MET A 1 28.23 13.33 17.67
CA MET A 1 26.90 13.69 18.19
C MET A 1 25.91 13.41 17.08
N MET A 2 24.93 12.52 17.28
CA MET A 2 23.82 12.43 16.34
C MET A 2 23.05 13.75 16.41
N ALA A 3 22.81 14.41 15.28
CA ALA A 3 21.95 15.57 15.22
C ALA A 3 20.57 15.22 15.83
N ALA A 4 19.94 16.17 16.51
CA ALA A 4 18.61 15.95 17.08
C ALA A 4 17.63 15.68 15.94
N MET A 5 16.92 14.55 15.99
CA MET A 5 15.89 14.21 15.02
C MET A 5 14.69 15.14 15.22
N GLU A 6 14.26 15.81 14.14
CA GLU A 6 13.07 16.65 14.15
C GLU A 6 11.82 15.82 13.87
N TYR A 7 10.67 16.30 14.36
CA TYR A 7 9.39 15.62 14.18
C TYR A 7 8.37 16.61 13.61
N VAL A 8 7.64 16.17 12.60
CA VAL A 8 6.63 16.98 11.91
C VAL A 8 5.26 16.30 11.92
N SER A 9 4.22 17.11 11.89
CA SER A 9 2.83 16.68 11.77
C SER A 9 2.05 17.73 10.98
N ASN A 10 0.88 17.37 10.46
CA ASN A 10 -0.04 18.36 9.92
C ASN A 10 -0.77 19.04 11.09
N PRO A 11 -0.61 20.36 11.30
CA PRO A 11 -1.27 21.06 12.41
C PRO A 11 -2.79 21.13 12.29
N ASP A 12 -3.34 20.93 11.10
CA ASP A 12 -4.78 20.97 10.85
C ASP A 12 -5.47 19.63 11.13
N LEU A 13 -4.71 18.55 11.32
CA LEU A 13 -5.24 17.21 11.58
C LEU A 13 -5.02 16.77 13.02
N SER A 14 -6.00 16.06 13.56
CA SER A 14 -5.90 15.50 14.90
C SER A 14 -4.95 14.30 14.93
N GLY A 15 -4.11 14.23 15.97
CA GLY A 15 -3.36 13.02 16.31
C GLY A 15 -4.28 11.94 16.86
N MET A 16 -3.88 10.69 16.69
CA MET A 16 -4.56 9.54 17.29
C MET A 16 -4.28 9.47 18.79
N GLN A 17 -5.20 8.86 19.54
CA GLN A 17 -4.92 8.43 20.91
C GLN A 17 -4.10 7.14 20.85
N LEU A 18 -2.87 7.19 21.36
CA LEU A 18 -1.89 6.11 21.24
C LEU A 18 -1.56 5.51 22.60
N PRO A 19 -1.30 4.20 22.69
CA PRO A 19 -0.87 3.55 23.93
C PRO A 19 0.64 3.75 24.21
N PHE A 20 1.25 4.76 23.58
CA PHE A 20 2.66 5.10 23.66
C PHE A 20 2.87 6.58 23.28
N ASP A 21 4.00 7.15 23.68
CA ASP A 21 4.34 8.53 23.35
C ASP A 21 4.74 8.67 21.88
N TRP A 22 4.08 9.59 21.17
CA TRP A 22 4.39 9.91 19.79
C TRP A 22 4.65 11.40 19.61
N LYS A 23 5.84 11.74 19.09
CA LYS A 23 6.27 13.13 18.89
C LYS A 23 5.91 13.70 17.52
N GLY A 24 5.52 12.84 16.57
CA GLY A 24 5.29 13.19 15.17
C GLY A 24 6.09 12.32 14.22
N THR A 25 6.00 12.60 12.93
CA THR A 25 6.72 11.88 11.87
C THR A 25 8.17 12.36 11.83
N PRO A 26 9.17 11.48 11.96
CA PRO A 26 10.57 11.90 12.04
C PRO A 26 11.13 12.36 10.69
N VAL A 27 11.99 13.37 10.74
CA VAL A 27 12.80 13.84 9.60
C VAL A 27 14.27 14.00 10.00
N ASP A 28 15.17 13.81 9.04
CA ASP A 28 16.60 14.06 9.19
C ASP A 28 16.94 15.56 9.14
N GLU A 29 18.22 15.90 9.34
CA GLU A 29 18.75 17.28 9.29
C GLU A 29 18.55 17.99 7.94
N ASN A 30 18.28 17.24 6.86
CA ASN A 30 17.97 17.77 5.53
C ASN A 30 16.45 17.84 5.29
N GLY A 31 15.64 17.59 6.33
CA GLY A 31 14.20 17.53 6.27
C GLY A 31 13.66 16.30 5.54
N ARG A 32 14.45 15.25 5.30
CA ARG A 32 13.95 14.02 4.64
C ARG A 32 13.28 13.12 5.66
N PHE A 33 12.17 12.52 5.30
CA PHE A 33 11.51 11.53 6.15
C PHE A 33 12.41 10.32 6.38
N VAL A 34 12.31 9.74 7.57
CA VAL A 34 13.05 8.54 7.97
C VAL A 34 12.10 7.52 8.58
N ASN A 35 12.38 6.23 8.43
CA ASN A 35 11.63 5.23 9.16
C ASN A 35 11.85 5.43 10.67
N HIS A 36 10.77 5.31 11.45
CA HIS A 36 10.85 5.38 12.91
C HIS A 36 11.80 4.31 13.48
N GLU A 37 11.71 3.11 12.92
CA GLU A 37 12.62 2.00 13.17
C GLU A 37 13.35 1.61 11.89
N PHE A 38 14.58 1.12 12.02
CA PHE A 38 15.40 0.69 10.88
C PHE A 38 15.57 1.78 9.80
N PRO A 39 16.07 2.98 10.15
CA PRO A 39 16.34 4.01 9.16
C PRO A 39 17.32 3.49 8.11
N HIS A 40 16.91 3.54 6.84
CA HIS A 40 17.70 3.05 5.73
C HIS A 40 17.57 3.99 4.53
N ILE A 41 18.71 4.30 3.92
CA ILE A 41 18.78 5.04 2.65
C ILE A 41 19.54 4.14 1.69
N TYR A 42 18.86 3.68 0.65
CA TYR A 42 19.45 2.82 -0.37
C TYR A 42 20.68 3.48 -0.99
N SER A 43 21.83 2.81 -0.89
CA SER A 43 23.07 3.28 -1.51
C SER A 43 23.19 2.80 -2.96
N PHE A 44 23.93 3.56 -3.78
CA PHE A 44 24.25 3.14 -5.14
C PHE A 44 25.03 1.83 -5.17
N THR A 45 25.88 1.58 -4.17
CA THR A 45 26.64 0.32 -4.04
C THR A 45 25.74 -0.87 -3.77
N GLU A 46 24.71 -0.74 -2.92
CA GLU A 46 23.73 -1.81 -2.69
C GLU A 46 22.91 -2.10 -3.95
N PHE A 47 22.52 -1.05 -4.67
CA PHE A 47 21.84 -1.19 -5.95
C PHE A 47 22.71 -1.93 -6.96
N LEU A 48 23.98 -1.53 -7.15
CA LEU A 48 24.90 -2.24 -8.04
C LEU A 48 25.11 -3.69 -7.61
N LYS A 49 25.26 -3.94 -6.30
CA LYS A 49 25.37 -5.30 -5.76
C LYS A 49 24.16 -6.14 -6.15
N TRP A 50 22.94 -5.63 -6.01
CA TRP A 50 21.74 -6.33 -6.46
C TRP A 50 21.74 -6.55 -7.97
N ARG A 51 22.10 -5.54 -8.77
CA ARG A 51 22.11 -5.67 -10.25
C ARG A 51 23.10 -6.70 -10.78
N PHE A 52 24.25 -6.87 -10.12
CA PHE A 52 25.34 -7.72 -10.61
C PHE A 52 25.46 -9.07 -9.89
N GLN A 53 24.84 -9.23 -8.72
CA GLN A 53 24.82 -10.54 -8.08
C GLN A 53 24.05 -11.55 -8.93
N ARG A 54 24.38 -12.83 -8.75
CA ARG A 54 23.64 -13.91 -9.37
C ARG A 54 22.26 -14.04 -8.72
N ASN A 55 21.21 -13.93 -9.52
CA ASN A 55 19.87 -14.36 -9.12
C ASN A 55 19.80 -15.91 -9.21
N PRO A 56 19.62 -16.63 -8.08
CA PRO A 56 19.54 -18.09 -8.09
C PRO A 56 18.33 -18.63 -8.84
N GLN A 57 17.23 -17.87 -8.91
CA GLN A 57 15.98 -18.26 -9.57
C GLN A 57 15.83 -17.64 -10.97
N LYS A 58 16.91 -17.14 -11.57
CA LYS A 58 16.84 -16.46 -12.88
C LYS A 58 16.14 -17.29 -13.96
N ALA A 59 16.49 -18.58 -14.08
CA ALA A 59 15.90 -19.46 -15.09
C ALA A 59 14.41 -19.75 -14.81
N GLU A 60 14.05 -19.98 -13.54
CA GLU A 60 12.66 -20.17 -13.11
C GLU A 60 11.83 -18.92 -13.44
N LYS A 61 12.38 -17.74 -13.12
CA LYS A 61 11.76 -16.45 -13.36
C LYS A 61 11.53 -16.19 -14.85
N GLU A 62 12.53 -16.45 -15.70
CA GLU A 62 12.41 -16.27 -17.15
C GLU A 62 11.39 -17.23 -17.78
N ALA A 63 11.21 -18.42 -17.20
CA ALA A 63 10.21 -19.40 -17.63
C ALA A 63 8.80 -19.12 -17.07
N ASP A 64 8.67 -18.25 -16.07
CA ASP A 64 7.42 -18.01 -15.37
C ASP A 64 6.46 -17.14 -16.19
N THR A 65 5.40 -17.77 -16.67
CA THR A 65 4.32 -17.13 -17.44
C THR A 65 3.09 -16.83 -16.58
N TRP A 66 3.10 -17.23 -15.30
CA TRP A 66 1.93 -17.14 -14.44
C TRP A 66 1.51 -15.69 -14.17
N HIS A 67 0.21 -15.51 -14.00
CA HIS A 67 -0.42 -14.32 -13.45
C HIS A 67 -1.70 -14.75 -12.71
N PRO A 68 -2.20 -13.97 -11.73
CA PRO A 68 -3.50 -14.18 -11.13
C PRO A 68 -4.61 -14.29 -12.17
N GLU A 69 -5.62 -15.10 -11.88
CA GLU A 69 -6.85 -15.10 -12.67
C GLU A 69 -7.52 -13.72 -12.61
N VAL A 70 -8.24 -13.37 -13.68
CA VAL A 70 -8.92 -12.07 -13.82
C VAL A 70 -10.42 -12.30 -13.97
N VAL A 71 -11.21 -11.66 -13.12
CA VAL A 71 -12.67 -11.60 -13.19
C VAL A 71 -13.06 -10.24 -13.78
N HIS A 72 -13.61 -10.27 -15.00
CA HIS A 72 -14.10 -9.07 -15.67
C HIS A 72 -15.54 -8.78 -15.23
N ASN A 73 -15.69 -8.20 -14.05
CA ASN A 73 -16.99 -7.79 -13.49
C ASN A 73 -16.90 -6.36 -12.95
N ASP A 74 -17.82 -5.49 -13.36
CA ASP A 74 -17.94 -4.10 -12.91
C ASP A 74 -19.23 -3.81 -12.12
N GLU A 75 -20.04 -4.83 -11.82
CA GLU A 75 -21.29 -4.69 -11.06
C GLU A 75 -21.07 -4.07 -9.67
N PHE A 76 -19.91 -4.32 -9.06
CA PHE A 76 -19.55 -3.77 -7.75
C PHE A 76 -19.58 -2.23 -7.75
N LEU A 77 -19.39 -1.57 -8.90
CA LEU A 77 -19.48 -0.11 -9.01
C LEU A 77 -20.88 0.41 -8.66
N HIS A 78 -21.92 -0.39 -8.92
CA HIS A 78 -23.33 0.02 -8.81
C HIS A 78 -24.13 -0.78 -7.78
N ALA A 79 -23.57 -1.87 -7.25
CA ALA A 79 -24.26 -2.81 -6.36
C ALA A 79 -24.73 -2.22 -5.01
N GLY A 80 -24.20 -1.07 -4.58
CA GLY A 80 -24.58 -0.38 -3.34
C GLY A 80 -24.18 -1.07 -2.03
N ARG A 81 -23.73 -2.33 -2.08
CA ARG A 81 -23.23 -3.11 -0.95
C ARG A 81 -21.76 -2.82 -0.66
N ASP A 82 -21.36 -2.93 0.60
CA ASP A 82 -19.98 -2.79 1.04
C ASP A 82 -19.13 -3.98 0.54
N CYS A 83 -17.97 -3.67 -0.02
CA CYS A 83 -17.11 -4.65 -0.68
C CYS A 83 -15.65 -4.21 -0.74
N ILE A 84 -14.75 -5.18 -0.91
CA ILE A 84 -13.34 -5.00 -1.27
C ILE A 84 -13.13 -5.69 -2.63
N VAL A 85 -12.51 -4.99 -3.58
CA VAL A 85 -12.19 -5.54 -4.90
C VAL A 85 -10.71 -5.31 -5.18
N TRP A 86 -9.97 -6.39 -5.42
CA TRP A 86 -8.57 -6.31 -5.80
C TRP A 86 -8.45 -6.00 -7.29
N LEU A 87 -7.93 -4.83 -7.66
CA LEU A 87 -7.80 -4.42 -9.06
C LEU A 87 -6.40 -4.74 -9.63
N GLY A 88 -5.62 -5.54 -8.91
CA GLY A 88 -4.25 -5.93 -9.23
C GLY A 88 -3.20 -5.01 -8.62
N HIS A 89 -2.01 -5.55 -8.41
CA HIS A 89 -0.91 -4.93 -7.66
C HIS A 89 -1.36 -4.50 -6.26
N ALA A 90 -1.23 -3.21 -5.92
CA ALA A 90 -1.74 -2.61 -4.69
C ALA A 90 -3.04 -1.81 -4.91
N SER A 91 -3.64 -1.87 -6.10
CA SER A 91 -4.88 -1.14 -6.40
C SER A 91 -6.10 -1.85 -5.83
N PHE A 92 -6.88 -1.16 -4.99
CA PHE A 92 -8.11 -1.68 -4.42
C PHE A 92 -9.25 -0.67 -4.54
N PHE A 93 -10.42 -1.14 -4.99
CA PHE A 93 -11.68 -0.44 -4.77
C PHE A 93 -12.31 -0.97 -3.49
N ILE A 94 -12.74 -0.06 -2.62
CA ILE A 94 -13.41 -0.37 -1.37
C ILE A 94 -14.68 0.47 -1.28
N ARG A 95 -15.81 -0.18 -1.06
CA ARG A 95 -17.02 0.48 -0.56
C ARG A 95 -17.20 0.11 0.90
N LEU A 96 -17.22 1.10 1.77
CA LEU A 96 -17.44 0.89 3.21
C LEU A 96 -18.39 1.97 3.76
N ALA A 97 -19.44 1.55 4.46
CA ALA A 97 -20.53 2.43 4.89
C ALA A 97 -21.10 3.29 3.73
N GLY A 98 -21.15 2.72 2.52
CA GLY A 98 -21.58 3.41 1.32
C GLY A 98 -20.65 4.53 0.83
N VAL A 99 -19.40 4.59 1.32
CA VAL A 99 -18.35 5.51 0.84
C VAL A 99 -17.42 4.77 -0.12
N ASN A 100 -17.19 5.34 -1.29
CA ASN A 100 -16.36 4.77 -2.36
C ASN A 100 -14.92 5.26 -2.24
N ILE A 101 -14.00 4.32 -2.05
CA ILE A 101 -12.58 4.58 -1.85
C ILE A 101 -11.78 3.81 -2.90
N LEU A 102 -10.80 4.46 -3.53
CA LEU A 102 -9.82 3.82 -4.38
C LEU A 102 -8.42 4.03 -3.81
N ILE A 103 -7.65 2.97 -3.63
CA ILE A 103 -6.29 3.04 -3.05
C ILE A 103 -5.26 2.67 -4.11
N ASP A 104 -4.14 3.40 -4.15
CA ASP A 104 -2.95 3.17 -4.99
C ASP A 104 -3.27 2.81 -6.45
N PRO A 105 -3.95 3.70 -7.20
CA PRO A 105 -4.47 3.37 -8.53
C PRO A 105 -3.40 3.28 -9.61
N VAL A 106 -3.22 2.08 -10.18
CA VAL A 106 -2.35 1.83 -11.33
C VAL A 106 -3.05 0.91 -12.34
N PHE A 107 -3.46 1.48 -13.47
CA PHE A 107 -4.31 0.79 -14.45
C PHE A 107 -3.55 0.28 -15.68
N TYR A 108 -2.32 0.76 -15.87
CA TYR A 108 -1.55 0.60 -17.10
C TYR A 108 -0.15 0.04 -16.82
N ASP A 109 0.61 -0.16 -17.90
CA ASP A 109 2.07 -0.30 -17.81
C ASP A 109 2.66 0.94 -17.12
N ILE A 110 3.66 0.71 -16.28
CA ILE A 110 4.46 1.78 -15.66
C ILE A 110 5.78 1.91 -16.41
N VAL A 111 6.47 3.05 -16.23
CA VAL A 111 7.73 3.27 -16.94
C VAL A 111 8.72 2.15 -16.62
N PHE A 112 9.23 1.49 -17.66
CA PHE A 112 10.14 0.33 -17.61
C PHE A 112 9.55 -1.02 -17.20
N PHE A 113 8.29 -1.10 -16.74
CA PHE A 113 7.68 -2.36 -16.34
C PHE A 113 6.31 -2.57 -16.99
N LYS A 114 6.19 -3.70 -17.68
CA LYS A 114 4.93 -4.12 -18.27
C LYS A 114 4.00 -4.68 -17.19
N ARG A 115 2.72 -4.33 -17.28
CA ARG A 115 1.66 -4.95 -16.50
C ARG A 115 1.33 -6.31 -17.10
N HIS A 116 1.61 -7.38 -16.38
CA HIS A 116 1.38 -8.74 -16.85
C HIS A 116 -0.01 -9.27 -16.54
N THR A 117 -0.66 -8.75 -15.49
CA THR A 117 -2.06 -9.08 -15.17
C THR A 117 -2.95 -7.95 -15.66
N PRO A 118 -3.87 -8.18 -16.61
CA PRO A 118 -4.76 -7.14 -17.11
C PRO A 118 -5.54 -6.44 -15.99
N PHE A 119 -5.83 -5.15 -16.18
CA PHE A 119 -6.77 -4.45 -15.31
C PHE A 119 -8.18 -5.00 -15.56
N PRO A 120 -8.99 -5.30 -14.52
CA PRO A 120 -10.17 -6.15 -14.67
C PRO A 120 -11.37 -5.45 -15.33
N ILE A 121 -11.41 -4.13 -15.34
CA ILE A 121 -12.53 -3.34 -15.86
C ILE A 121 -12.02 -2.22 -16.78
N ASP A 122 -12.92 -1.53 -17.49
CA ASP A 122 -12.56 -0.27 -18.15
C ASP A 122 -12.30 0.81 -17.07
N PRO A 123 -11.09 1.37 -16.96
CA PRO A 123 -10.79 2.41 -15.98
C PRO A 123 -11.67 3.66 -16.11
N ALA A 124 -12.24 3.93 -17.29
CA ALA A 124 -13.16 5.05 -17.48
C ALA A 124 -14.48 4.91 -16.72
N LYS A 125 -14.81 3.71 -16.23
CA LYS A 125 -16.01 3.44 -15.42
C LYS A 125 -15.82 3.78 -13.94
N LEU A 126 -14.59 4.00 -13.47
CA LEU A 126 -14.30 4.40 -12.09
C LEU A 126 -14.74 5.86 -11.85
N LYS A 127 -16.02 6.01 -11.48
CA LYS A 127 -16.71 7.27 -11.22
C LYS A 127 -17.39 7.24 -9.86
N GLY A 128 -17.66 8.41 -9.29
CA GLY A 128 -18.33 8.54 -8.00
C GLY A 128 -17.45 8.11 -6.82
N LEU A 129 -16.13 8.24 -6.94
CA LEU A 129 -15.20 8.04 -5.83
C LEU A 129 -15.29 9.24 -4.88
N ASP A 130 -15.42 8.95 -3.58
CA ASP A 130 -15.37 9.96 -2.53
C ASP A 130 -13.92 10.26 -2.15
N TYR A 131 -13.10 9.21 -2.03
CA TYR A 131 -11.70 9.31 -1.63
C TYR A 131 -10.77 8.53 -2.55
N ILE A 132 -9.61 9.12 -2.84
CA ILE A 132 -8.50 8.45 -3.53
C ILE A 132 -7.29 8.47 -2.60
N LEU A 133 -6.86 7.30 -2.13
CA LEU A 133 -5.75 7.16 -1.20
C LEU A 133 -4.48 6.85 -1.97
N VAL A 134 -3.38 7.53 -1.64
CA VAL A 134 -2.06 7.29 -2.21
C VAL A 134 -1.06 7.09 -1.08
N SER A 135 -0.57 5.86 -0.93
CA SER A 135 0.30 5.44 0.19
C SER A 135 1.67 6.09 0.12
N HIS A 136 2.26 6.18 -1.08
CA HIS A 136 3.57 6.77 -1.31
C HIS A 136 3.78 7.13 -2.80
N ASN A 137 4.95 7.67 -3.13
CA ASN A 137 5.19 8.30 -4.42
C ASN A 137 5.78 7.38 -5.51
N HIS A 138 5.99 6.09 -5.30
CA HIS A 138 6.54 5.23 -6.36
C HIS A 138 5.57 5.08 -7.53
N LEU A 139 6.11 4.76 -8.72
CA LEU A 139 5.34 4.77 -9.96
C LEU A 139 4.24 3.69 -9.99
N ASP A 140 4.44 2.59 -9.27
CA ASP A 140 3.52 1.47 -9.14
C ASP A 140 2.45 1.67 -8.04
N HIS A 141 2.44 2.82 -7.37
CA HIS A 141 1.38 3.22 -6.42
C HIS A 141 0.78 4.60 -6.75
N CYS A 142 1.57 5.46 -7.40
CA CYS A 142 1.23 6.83 -7.76
C CYS A 142 1.45 7.03 -9.28
N ASP A 143 0.70 6.28 -10.09
CA ASP A 143 0.81 6.35 -11.54
C ASP A 143 0.18 7.63 -12.11
N LYS A 144 0.97 8.35 -12.92
CA LYS A 144 0.57 9.62 -13.52
C LYS A 144 -0.63 9.48 -14.46
N ARG A 145 -0.69 8.39 -15.25
CA ARG A 145 -1.76 8.23 -16.25
C ARG A 145 -3.08 7.87 -15.58
N SER A 146 -3.04 6.99 -14.58
CA SER A 146 -4.18 6.56 -13.78
C SER A 146 -4.76 7.73 -12.97
N LEU A 147 -3.91 8.49 -12.27
CA LEU A 147 -4.34 9.64 -11.48
C LEU A 147 -4.96 10.77 -12.32
N ARG A 148 -4.47 10.99 -13.55
CA ARG A 148 -5.09 11.97 -14.47
C ARG A 148 -6.49 11.58 -14.88
N LEU A 149 -6.66 10.33 -15.30
CA LEU A 149 -7.98 9.81 -15.66
C LEU A 149 -8.96 9.88 -14.49
N LEU A 150 -8.49 9.55 -13.28
CA LEU A 150 -9.32 9.63 -12.08
C LEU A 150 -9.73 11.06 -11.75
N ALA A 151 -8.83 12.03 -11.89
CA ALA A 151 -9.14 13.44 -11.68
C ALA A 151 -10.20 13.96 -12.67
N GLU A 152 -10.10 13.55 -13.93
CA GLU A 152 -11.10 13.87 -14.96
C GLU A 152 -12.47 13.22 -14.64
N ASN A 153 -12.47 11.96 -14.20
CA ASN A 153 -13.69 11.21 -13.90
C ASN A 153 -14.34 11.56 -12.55
N ASN A 154 -13.55 12.05 -11.59
CA ASN A 154 -13.96 12.27 -10.20
C ASN A 154 -13.47 13.64 -9.69
N PRO A 155 -13.97 14.76 -10.24
CA PRO A 155 -13.48 16.10 -9.91
C PRO A 155 -13.74 16.52 -8.45
N GLN A 156 -14.61 15.80 -7.73
CA GLN A 156 -14.95 16.05 -6.33
C GLN A 156 -14.25 15.10 -5.35
N ALA A 157 -13.50 14.11 -5.84
CA ALA A 157 -12.80 13.16 -4.97
C ALA A 157 -11.72 13.87 -4.16
N ILE A 158 -11.63 13.53 -2.88
CA ILE A 158 -10.60 14.03 -1.96
C ILE A 158 -9.44 13.04 -1.96
N TYR A 159 -8.23 13.54 -2.22
CA TYR A 159 -7.02 12.74 -2.16
C TYR A 159 -6.48 12.71 -0.73
N LEU A 160 -6.24 11.51 -0.19
CA LEU A 160 -5.66 11.33 1.15
C LEU A 160 -4.27 10.69 1.01
N THR A 161 -3.24 11.32 1.57
CA THR A 161 -1.85 10.85 1.40
C THR A 161 -0.92 11.35 2.52
N GLY A 162 0.37 11.02 2.45
CA GLY A 162 1.38 11.45 3.42
C GLY A 162 1.80 12.92 3.24
N LEU A 163 2.43 13.49 4.27
CA LEU A 163 3.02 14.84 4.24
C LEU A 163 3.86 15.10 2.98
N ARG A 164 3.73 16.32 2.44
CA ARG A 164 4.51 16.87 1.30
C ARG A 164 4.20 16.24 -0.07
N MET A 165 3.15 15.43 -0.16
CA MET A 165 2.65 14.87 -1.43
C MET A 165 1.75 15.83 -2.20
N GLU A 166 1.22 16.89 -1.55
CA GLU A 166 0.25 17.82 -2.14
C GLU A 166 0.72 18.45 -3.45
N GLY A 167 1.99 18.90 -3.51
CA GLY A 167 2.55 19.49 -4.73
C GLY A 167 2.66 18.49 -5.89
N LEU A 168 2.97 17.23 -5.59
CA LEU A 168 3.02 16.17 -6.61
C LEU A 168 1.60 15.84 -7.10
N LEU A 169 0.67 15.59 -6.19
CA LEU A 169 -0.70 15.23 -6.56
C LEU A 169 -1.39 16.36 -7.32
N LYS A 170 -1.23 17.61 -6.89
CA LYS A 170 -1.71 18.78 -7.64
C LYS A 170 -1.12 18.84 -9.05
N LYS A 171 0.18 18.58 -9.22
CA LYS A 171 0.82 18.53 -10.55
C LYS A 171 0.30 17.39 -11.43
N LEU A 172 -0.02 16.24 -10.85
CA LEU A 172 -0.49 15.07 -11.59
C LEU A 172 -1.97 15.19 -11.97
N THR A 173 -2.80 15.67 -11.05
CA THR A 173 -4.27 15.61 -11.10
C THR A 173 -4.93 16.96 -11.40
N GLY A 174 -4.28 18.08 -11.09
CA GLY A 174 -4.90 19.40 -11.07
C GLY A 174 -5.87 19.63 -9.90
N SER A 175 -6.04 18.66 -9.00
CA SER A 175 -6.93 18.77 -7.86
C SER A 175 -6.32 19.62 -6.75
N GLU A 176 -7.15 20.48 -6.16
CA GLU A 176 -6.85 21.21 -4.91
C GLU A 176 -7.36 20.45 -3.68
N GLN A 177 -8.15 19.38 -3.87
CA GLN A 177 -8.75 18.58 -2.80
C GLN A 177 -7.75 17.51 -2.32
N VAL A 178 -6.66 17.93 -1.69
CA VAL A 178 -5.62 17.03 -1.15
C VAL A 178 -5.44 17.26 0.34
N GLN A 179 -5.59 16.21 1.14
CA GLN A 179 -5.21 16.22 2.55
C GLN A 179 -3.95 15.38 2.75
N THR A 180 -2.99 15.94 3.48
CA THR A 180 -1.75 15.24 3.82
C THR A 180 -1.63 15.03 5.32
N ALA A 181 -1.22 13.85 5.74
CA ALA A 181 -1.12 13.48 7.15
C ALA A 181 0.28 12.98 7.48
N GLY A 182 0.75 13.30 8.68
CA GLY A 182 1.84 12.57 9.31
C GLY A 182 1.35 11.23 9.85
N TRP A 183 2.28 10.35 10.23
CA TRP A 183 1.92 9.10 10.87
C TRP A 183 1.20 9.32 12.19
N TYR A 184 0.23 8.43 12.44
CA TYR A 184 -0.73 8.45 13.53
C TYR A 184 -1.61 9.70 13.59
N GLN A 185 -1.96 10.26 12.42
CA GLN A 185 -2.97 11.32 12.31
C GLN A 185 -4.22 10.81 11.60
N GLN A 186 -5.36 11.43 11.94
CA GLN A 186 -6.66 11.17 11.32
C GLN A 186 -6.99 12.25 10.30
N TYR A 187 -7.42 11.86 9.10
CA TYR A 187 -7.93 12.79 8.08
C TYR A 187 -9.32 13.34 8.42
N HIS A 188 -9.65 14.50 7.88
CA HIS A 188 -11.02 15.02 7.90
C HIS A 188 -11.83 14.31 6.81
N THR A 189 -12.74 13.44 7.23
CA THR A 189 -13.52 12.56 6.35
C THR A 189 -15.02 12.67 6.67
N ASP A 190 -15.85 12.13 5.78
CA ASP A 190 -17.30 11.99 5.97
C ASP A 190 -17.59 11.27 7.29
N ALA A 191 -18.62 11.69 8.03
CA ALA A 191 -18.96 11.14 9.35
C ALA A 191 -19.18 9.62 9.37
N ARG A 192 -19.47 8.99 8.22
CA ARG A 192 -19.65 7.54 8.07
C ARG A 192 -18.34 6.75 8.15
N ILE A 193 -17.20 7.39 7.86
CA ILE A 193 -15.90 6.73 7.84
C ILE A 193 -14.84 7.52 8.62
N LYS A 194 -13.78 6.84 9.02
CA LYS A 194 -12.55 7.44 9.53
C LYS A 194 -11.38 6.84 8.78
N VAL A 195 -10.44 7.70 8.37
CA VAL A 195 -9.20 7.27 7.74
C VAL A 195 -8.03 7.78 8.55
N PHE A 196 -7.09 6.89 8.84
CA PHE A 196 -5.87 7.18 9.59
C PHE A 196 -4.66 6.88 8.73
N PHE A 197 -3.61 7.71 8.84
CA PHE A 197 -2.33 7.47 8.18
C PHE A 197 -1.32 6.91 9.18
N LEU A 198 -0.78 5.73 8.89
CA LEU A 198 0.01 4.91 9.80
C LEU A 198 1.43 4.71 9.25
N PRO A 199 2.42 4.40 10.09
CA PRO A 199 3.75 4.04 9.60
C PRO A 199 3.74 2.80 8.71
N ALA A 200 4.60 2.82 7.70
CA ALA A 200 5.08 1.66 6.96
C ALA A 200 6.62 1.74 6.93
N ARG A 201 7.30 0.60 6.89
CA ARG A 201 8.75 0.57 6.71
C ARG A 201 9.06 0.61 5.21
N HIS A 202 9.23 1.80 4.66
CA HIS A 202 9.46 1.99 3.23
C HIS A 202 10.29 3.25 2.99
N TRP A 203 10.18 3.82 1.78
CA TRP A 203 10.90 5.00 1.33
C TRP A 203 10.12 5.67 0.18
N SER A 204 10.62 6.79 -0.33
CA SER A 204 9.99 7.47 -1.47
C SER A 204 11.05 8.03 -2.42
N LYS A 205 10.81 7.98 -3.73
CA LYS A 205 11.62 8.65 -4.75
C LYS A 205 10.92 8.64 -6.11
N ARG A 206 10.92 9.76 -6.83
CA ARG A 206 10.50 9.81 -8.25
C ARG A 206 11.54 10.47 -9.16
N GLY A 207 12.31 11.40 -8.63
CA GLY A 207 13.35 12.14 -9.32
C GLY A 207 14.76 11.75 -8.86
N LEU A 208 15.73 12.58 -9.23
CA LEU A 208 17.14 12.36 -8.90
C LEU A 208 17.53 12.89 -7.52
N ARG A 209 16.76 13.84 -6.95
CA ARG A 209 17.12 14.61 -5.76
C ARG A 209 16.00 14.68 -4.70
N ASP A 210 15.02 13.80 -4.80
CA ASP A 210 13.80 13.81 -3.98
C ASP A 210 13.65 12.55 -3.09
N VAL A 211 14.76 11.84 -2.84
CA VAL A 211 14.76 10.71 -1.92
C VAL A 211 14.19 11.15 -0.58
N ASN A 212 13.12 10.48 -0.16
CA ASN A 212 12.40 10.69 1.10
C ASN A 212 11.94 12.13 1.35
N SER A 213 11.74 12.93 0.30
CA SER A 213 11.18 14.28 0.44
C SER A 213 9.67 14.28 0.70
N GLN A 214 9.00 13.15 0.42
CA GLN A 214 7.56 12.93 0.52
C GLN A 214 7.30 11.71 1.40
N LEU A 215 6.28 11.78 2.25
CA LEU A 215 6.04 10.74 3.23
C LEU A 215 5.34 9.53 2.58
N TRP A 216 5.72 8.33 3.02
CA TRP A 216 5.06 7.06 2.72
C TRP A 216 4.30 6.57 3.95
N GLY A 217 3.34 5.66 3.78
CA GLY A 217 2.65 5.08 4.93
C GLY A 217 1.52 4.13 4.56
N ALA A 218 0.98 3.51 5.60
CA ALA A 218 -0.17 2.62 5.56
C ALA A 218 -1.46 3.39 5.88
N PHE A 219 -2.61 2.77 5.63
CA PHE A 219 -3.91 3.32 6.00
C PHE A 219 -4.68 2.38 6.91
N VAL A 220 -5.42 2.95 7.86
CA VAL A 220 -6.55 2.26 8.49
C VAL A 220 -7.83 2.99 8.13
N ILE A 221 -8.82 2.22 7.66
CA ILE A 221 -10.14 2.71 7.26
C ILE A 221 -11.17 2.05 8.17
N GLN A 222 -11.93 2.86 8.90
CA GLN A 222 -13.01 2.41 9.77
C GLN A 222 -14.36 2.94 9.31
N GLY A 223 -15.38 2.10 9.29
CA GLY A 223 -16.73 2.47 8.86
C GLY A 223 -17.66 1.26 8.93
N GLY A 224 -18.96 1.47 9.16
CA GLY A 224 -19.93 0.36 9.20
C GLY A 224 -19.61 -0.71 10.27
N GLY A 225 -18.88 -0.36 11.32
CA GLY A 225 -18.42 -1.30 12.35
C GLY A 225 -17.26 -2.20 11.92
N LYS A 226 -16.58 -1.91 10.81
CA LYS A 226 -15.42 -2.65 10.30
C LYS A 226 -14.16 -1.83 10.34
N THR A 227 -13.03 -2.53 10.45
CA THR A 227 -11.69 -1.96 10.34
C THR A 227 -10.90 -2.67 9.25
N ILE A 228 -10.46 -1.91 8.25
CA ILE A 228 -9.60 -2.37 7.16
C ILE A 228 -8.22 -1.73 7.33
N TYR A 229 -7.19 -2.56 7.42
CA TYR A 229 -5.80 -2.11 7.39
C TYR A 229 -5.21 -2.37 6.01
N PHE A 230 -4.68 -1.34 5.37
CA PHE A 230 -3.92 -1.41 4.13
C PHE A 230 -2.45 -1.11 4.42
N ALA A 231 -1.60 -2.13 4.32
CA ALA A 231 -0.22 -2.05 4.79
C ALA A 231 0.73 -1.24 3.90
N SER A 232 0.29 -0.79 2.72
CA SER A 232 1.18 -0.25 1.67
C SER A 232 2.26 -1.27 1.28
N ASP A 233 3.27 -0.82 0.54
CA ASP A 233 4.58 -1.46 0.52
C ASP A 233 5.26 -1.20 1.85
N SER A 234 5.54 -2.26 2.57
CA SER A 234 6.21 -2.18 3.87
C SER A 234 7.14 -3.37 4.01
N GLY A 235 8.33 -3.14 4.56
CA GLY A 235 9.14 -4.19 5.17
C GLY A 235 8.59 -4.56 6.54
N TYR A 236 9.04 -5.68 7.10
CA TYR A 236 8.61 -6.08 8.45
C TYR A 236 9.19 -5.15 9.55
N GLY A 237 8.42 -4.87 10.61
CA GLY A 237 8.82 -4.03 11.75
C GLY A 237 7.75 -3.95 12.84
N SER A 238 8.02 -3.25 13.95
CA SER A 238 7.12 -3.21 15.12
C SER A 238 5.78 -2.50 14.85
N HIS A 239 5.72 -1.66 13.81
CA HIS A 239 4.51 -0.94 13.41
C HIS A 239 3.30 -1.87 13.20
N PHE A 240 3.50 -3.14 12.80
CA PHE A 240 2.39 -4.12 12.75
C PHE A 240 1.85 -4.46 14.14
N THR A 241 2.73 -4.70 15.12
CA THR A 241 2.31 -4.90 16.52
C THR A 241 1.63 -3.66 17.08
N ASP A 242 2.11 -2.45 16.74
CA ASP A 242 1.46 -1.21 17.16
C ASP A 242 0.05 -1.07 16.55
N VAL A 243 -0.15 -1.45 15.28
CA VAL A 243 -1.49 -1.50 14.68
C VAL A 243 -2.42 -2.39 15.50
N GLY A 244 -1.99 -3.60 15.90
CA GLY A 244 -2.79 -4.51 16.74
C GLY A 244 -3.07 -3.96 18.15
N ARG A 245 -2.19 -3.12 18.70
CA ARG A 245 -2.38 -2.45 20.01
C ARG A 245 -3.35 -1.28 19.93
N ILE A 246 -3.33 -0.53 18.83
CA ILE A 246 -4.16 0.65 18.61
C ILE A 246 -5.57 0.24 18.16
N PHE A 247 -5.67 -0.74 17.28
CA PHE A 247 -6.90 -1.21 16.69
C PHE A 247 -7.14 -2.66 17.14
N PRO A 248 -7.91 -2.88 18.22
CA PRO A 248 -8.07 -4.22 18.82
C PRO A 248 -8.78 -5.22 17.91
N VAL A 249 -9.45 -4.75 16.86
CA VAL A 249 -10.08 -5.58 15.84
C VAL A 249 -9.67 -5.07 14.46
N ILE A 250 -8.92 -5.88 13.72
CA ILE A 250 -8.67 -5.72 12.28
C ILE A 250 -9.50 -6.78 11.56
N ASP A 251 -10.59 -6.36 10.90
CA ASP A 251 -11.44 -7.30 10.16
C ASP A 251 -10.75 -7.75 8.86
N TYR A 252 -10.11 -6.82 8.16
CA TYR A 252 -9.39 -7.11 6.91
C TYR A 252 -8.00 -6.48 6.94
N CYS A 253 -6.98 -7.29 6.73
CA CYS A 253 -5.59 -6.85 6.55
C CYS A 253 -5.19 -7.10 5.09
N ILE A 254 -5.00 -6.01 4.35
CA ILE A 254 -4.46 -6.02 3.00
C ILE A 254 -2.94 -5.81 3.09
N VAL A 255 -2.15 -6.81 2.71
CA VAL A 255 -0.70 -6.82 2.93
C VAL A 255 0.08 -7.36 1.73
N GLY A 256 1.21 -6.71 1.41
CA GLY A 256 2.09 -7.13 0.33
C GLY A 256 2.71 -8.51 0.57
N ILE A 257 2.95 -9.27 -0.49
CA ILE A 257 3.68 -10.55 -0.42
C ILE A 257 4.77 -10.70 -1.50
N GLY A 258 4.84 -9.75 -2.44
CA GLY A 258 5.81 -9.73 -3.52
C GLY A 258 6.90 -8.68 -3.32
N ALA A 259 7.76 -8.57 -4.34
CA ALA A 259 8.92 -7.70 -4.39
C ALA A 259 9.95 -7.95 -3.26
N TYR A 260 10.13 -9.20 -2.83
CA TYR A 260 10.83 -9.51 -1.58
C TYR A 260 12.21 -10.19 -1.75
N LYS A 261 12.60 -10.56 -2.98
CA LYS A 261 13.96 -11.06 -3.27
C LYS A 261 14.77 -10.05 -4.08
N PRO A 262 16.07 -9.88 -3.78
CA PRO A 262 16.85 -10.59 -2.77
C PRO A 262 16.65 -9.97 -1.38
N ALA A 263 16.58 -10.81 -0.35
CA ALA A 263 16.23 -10.38 1.02
C ALA A 263 17.14 -9.28 1.58
N PHE A 264 18.46 -9.31 1.30
CA PHE A 264 19.38 -8.29 1.84
C PHE A 264 19.04 -6.86 1.37
N PHE A 265 18.43 -6.72 0.18
CA PHE A 265 18.06 -5.43 -0.40
C PHE A 265 16.58 -5.13 -0.15
N MET A 266 15.71 -6.11 -0.42
CA MET A 266 14.26 -5.92 -0.39
C MET A 266 13.68 -5.89 1.02
N ALA A 267 14.20 -6.65 1.99
CA ALA A 267 13.62 -6.74 3.33
C ALA A 267 13.63 -5.40 4.11
N GLN A 268 14.35 -4.39 3.63
CA GLN A 268 14.31 -3.04 4.17
C GLN A 268 13.02 -2.30 3.84
N SER A 269 12.25 -2.75 2.84
CA SER A 269 11.11 -2.00 2.29
C SER A 269 9.96 -2.86 1.77
N HIS A 270 10.16 -4.17 1.58
CA HIS A 270 9.15 -5.13 1.18
C HIS A 270 9.17 -6.35 2.09
N ILE A 271 7.98 -6.79 2.49
CA ILE A 271 7.75 -7.91 3.39
C ILE A 271 7.71 -9.23 2.60
N SER A 272 8.26 -10.30 3.17
CA SER A 272 8.16 -11.64 2.60
C SER A 272 6.78 -12.26 2.88
N PRO A 273 6.33 -13.29 2.13
CA PRO A 273 5.11 -14.03 2.47
C PRO A 273 5.11 -14.56 3.91
N GLN A 274 6.27 -15.01 4.41
CA GLN A 274 6.44 -15.51 5.78
C GLN A 274 6.21 -14.40 6.81
N ASP A 275 6.84 -13.24 6.59
CA ASP A 275 6.69 -12.10 7.49
C ASP A 275 5.30 -11.45 7.38
N ALA A 276 4.65 -11.52 6.22
CA ALA A 276 3.28 -11.04 6.02
C ALA A 276 2.28 -11.85 6.85
N VAL A 277 2.42 -13.19 6.86
CA VAL A 277 1.65 -14.06 7.76
C VAL A 277 1.93 -13.74 9.22
N LYS A 278 3.21 -13.52 9.58
CA LYS A 278 3.60 -13.12 10.93
C LYS A 278 2.92 -11.81 11.35
N ALA A 279 3.00 -10.78 10.51
CA ALA A 279 2.38 -9.49 10.75
C ALA A 279 0.85 -9.60 10.89
N ALA A 280 0.18 -10.35 10.01
CA ALA A 280 -1.26 -10.58 10.09
C ALA A 280 -1.66 -11.26 11.41
N ASN A 281 -0.89 -12.24 11.88
CA ASN A 281 -1.11 -12.92 13.15
C ASN A 281 -0.87 -11.99 14.36
N GLU A 282 0.19 -11.17 14.34
CA GLU A 282 0.52 -10.19 15.39
C GLU A 282 -0.53 -9.08 15.52
N MET A 283 -1.18 -8.71 14.41
CA MET A 283 -2.33 -7.80 14.39
C MET A 283 -3.65 -8.48 14.78
N HIS A 284 -3.66 -9.81 14.96
CA HIS A 284 -4.88 -10.60 15.10
C HIS A 284 -5.91 -10.34 14.00
N ALA A 285 -5.44 -10.17 12.76
CA ALA A 285 -6.30 -9.90 11.63
C ALA A 285 -7.25 -11.08 11.37
N ARG A 286 -8.55 -10.80 11.22
CA ARG A 286 -9.56 -11.84 10.95
C ARG A 286 -9.45 -12.38 9.54
N VAL A 287 -9.25 -11.51 8.57
CA VAL A 287 -9.06 -11.86 7.15
C VAL A 287 -7.77 -11.23 6.65
N MET A 288 -6.88 -12.04 6.07
CA MET A 288 -5.68 -11.60 5.36
C MET A 288 -5.96 -11.62 3.85
N ILE A 289 -5.72 -10.50 3.17
CA ILE A 289 -5.85 -10.33 1.72
C ILE A 289 -4.46 -9.98 1.16
N PRO A 290 -3.77 -10.89 0.46
CA PRO A 290 -2.45 -10.61 -0.10
C PRO A 290 -2.54 -9.66 -1.30
N MET A 291 -1.53 -8.81 -1.47
CA MET A 291 -1.39 -7.89 -2.60
C MET A 291 0.06 -7.76 -3.09
N HIS A 292 0.32 -6.89 -4.06
CA HIS A 292 1.67 -6.58 -4.57
C HIS A 292 2.41 -7.78 -5.21
N TYR A 293 1.67 -8.71 -5.82
CA TYR A 293 2.24 -9.85 -6.53
C TYR A 293 1.56 -10.08 -7.88
N GLY A 294 2.24 -10.80 -8.77
CA GLY A 294 1.71 -11.28 -10.06
C GLY A 294 1.44 -10.21 -11.13
N THR A 295 1.37 -8.93 -10.76
CA THR A 295 0.94 -7.84 -11.66
C THR A 295 2.09 -7.20 -12.43
N PHE A 296 3.18 -6.87 -11.73
CA PHE A 296 4.44 -6.38 -12.31
C PHE A 296 5.59 -7.30 -11.91
N ASP A 297 6.67 -7.26 -12.66
CA ASP A 297 7.92 -7.94 -12.33
C ASP A 297 8.95 -6.94 -11.76
N LEU A 298 9.00 -6.81 -10.43
CA LEU A 298 9.73 -5.75 -9.72
C LEU A 298 11.00 -6.22 -8.99
N ALA A 299 11.22 -7.54 -8.88
CA ALA A 299 12.20 -8.11 -7.97
C ALA A 299 12.83 -9.41 -8.51
N ASP A 300 13.67 -10.10 -7.75
CA ASP A 300 14.41 -11.27 -8.26
C ASP A 300 13.59 -12.58 -8.26
N GLU A 301 12.48 -12.66 -7.52
CA GLU A 301 11.63 -13.85 -7.51
C GLU A 301 10.83 -14.03 -8.81
N PRO A 302 10.47 -15.29 -9.18
CA PRO A 302 9.41 -15.56 -10.16
C PRO A 302 8.07 -14.92 -9.74
N ARG A 303 7.24 -14.50 -10.70
CA ARG A 303 5.96 -13.83 -10.42
C ARG A 303 4.98 -14.69 -9.62
N SER A 304 5.04 -16.01 -9.79
CA SER A 304 4.25 -17.02 -9.07
C SER A 304 4.79 -17.38 -7.68
N ASP A 305 6.05 -17.06 -7.39
CA ASP A 305 6.73 -17.46 -6.17
C ASP A 305 6.05 -16.92 -4.90
N PRO A 306 5.65 -15.63 -4.80
CA PRO A 306 4.87 -15.11 -3.67
C PRO A 306 3.59 -15.91 -3.38
N PHE A 307 2.80 -16.19 -4.43
CA PHE A 307 1.53 -16.91 -4.31
C PHE A 307 1.75 -18.35 -3.85
N ASN A 308 2.72 -19.04 -4.45
CA ASN A 308 3.04 -20.42 -4.10
C ASN A 308 3.60 -20.53 -2.67
N ALA A 309 4.44 -19.58 -2.26
CA ALA A 309 4.96 -19.51 -0.89
C ALA A 309 3.84 -19.31 0.13
N LEU A 310 2.91 -18.38 -0.12
CA LEU A 310 1.78 -18.13 0.77
C LEU A 310 0.84 -19.34 0.87
N LYS A 311 0.52 -20.01 -0.25
CA LYS A 311 -0.25 -21.27 -0.23
C LYS A 311 0.46 -22.39 0.51
N GLY A 312 1.79 -22.42 0.47
CA GLY A 312 2.60 -23.33 1.27
C GLY A 312 2.39 -23.11 2.77
N LEU A 313 2.39 -21.85 3.21
CA LEU A 313 2.17 -21.45 4.61
C LEU A 313 0.74 -21.75 5.08
N GLU A 314 -0.26 -21.51 4.22
CA GLU A 314 -1.66 -21.87 4.48
C GLU A 314 -1.81 -23.37 4.73
N LYS A 315 -1.24 -24.23 3.87
CA LYS A 315 -1.26 -25.69 4.04
C LYS A 315 -0.59 -26.18 5.32
N GLN A 316 0.35 -25.40 5.86
CA GLN A 316 1.05 -25.69 7.12
C GLN A 316 0.29 -25.18 8.34
N GLY A 317 -0.86 -24.51 8.17
CA GLY A 317 -1.62 -23.93 9.27
C GLY A 317 -0.95 -22.72 9.92
N ALA A 318 -0.09 -22.00 9.19
CA ALA A 318 0.66 -20.86 9.73
C ALA A 318 -0.20 -19.59 9.91
N ILE A 319 -1.34 -19.50 9.25
CA ILE A 319 -2.25 -18.35 9.26
C ILE A 319 -3.33 -18.60 10.31
N GLN A 320 -3.41 -17.73 11.33
CA GLN A 320 -4.38 -17.89 12.42
C GLN A 320 -5.78 -17.38 12.03
N GLY A 321 -5.83 -16.35 11.20
CA GLY A 321 -7.06 -15.83 10.59
C GLY A 321 -7.47 -16.61 9.34
N HIS A 322 -8.46 -16.09 8.61
CA HIS A 322 -8.85 -16.57 7.30
C HIS A 322 -7.98 -15.94 6.21
N LEU A 323 -7.49 -16.74 5.27
CA LEU A 323 -6.79 -16.24 4.09
C LEU A 323 -7.77 -16.10 2.93
N GLU A 324 -7.85 -14.91 2.34
CA GLU A 324 -8.69 -14.64 1.18
C GLU A 324 -7.82 -14.37 -0.06
N LEU A 325 -7.69 -15.40 -0.92
CA LEU A 325 -6.92 -15.33 -2.17
C LEU A 325 -7.78 -14.84 -3.33
N LEU A 326 -8.03 -13.53 -3.38
CA LEU A 326 -8.83 -12.92 -4.44
C LEU A 326 -8.18 -13.07 -5.82
N LYS A 327 -9.01 -13.30 -6.83
CA LYS A 327 -8.68 -13.05 -8.24
C LYS A 327 -8.69 -11.54 -8.50
N VAL A 328 -7.97 -11.09 -9.52
CA VAL A 328 -8.00 -9.68 -9.91
C VAL A 328 -9.39 -9.36 -10.48
N GLY A 329 -10.10 -8.41 -9.88
CA GLY A 329 -11.49 -8.04 -10.20
C GLY A 329 -12.54 -8.82 -9.40
N GLU A 330 -12.13 -9.73 -8.52
CA GLU A 330 -13.07 -10.45 -7.64
C GLU A 330 -13.57 -9.55 -6.51
N GLU A 331 -14.88 -9.61 -6.28
CA GLU A 331 -15.55 -8.86 -5.23
C GLU A 331 -15.68 -9.69 -3.95
N LEU A 332 -14.99 -9.26 -2.90
CA LEU A 332 -15.20 -9.73 -1.54
C LEU A 332 -16.27 -8.86 -0.87
N LYS A 333 -17.39 -9.46 -0.50
CA LYS A 333 -18.45 -8.76 0.26
C LYS A 333 -18.02 -8.55 1.71
N ILE A 334 -18.19 -7.33 2.20
CA ILE A 334 -17.99 -7.03 3.61
C ILE A 334 -19.29 -7.39 4.35
N GLN A 335 -19.22 -8.35 5.26
CA GLN A 335 -20.36 -8.84 6.06
C GLN A 335 -20.55 -8.10 7.36
#